data_AF-A0A844GVV9-F1
#
_entry.id   AF-A0A844GVV9-F1
#
_cell.length_a   1.000
_cell.length_b   1.000
_cell.length_c   1.000
_cell.angle_alpha   90.00
_cell.angle_beta   90.00
_cell.angle_gamma   90.00
#
_symmetry.space_group_name_H-M   'P 1'
#
loop_
_entity.id
_entity.type
_entity.pdbx_description
1 polymer ?
#
loop_
_entity_poly.entity_id
_entity_poly.type
_entity_poly.pdbx_seq_one_letter_code
_entity_poly.pdbx_strand_id
1 'polypeptide(L)'
;MIKTAMGLKINPETFQEKIKAVVAKEIQLELECQIELPENDQLLIFINSYSEDILTKIINLIKEIIADYKITDYYSIVNVENQDIVYFSSVNGSENNQDLSNVIENIEDGKPSNTFYKSANFSAGFIIFILGVISLTIFGVTYYFTRPCVLGTCTLITDTEVATNNLFNQLETNNLTDSKIKELIADLVKNIETLKTIPSWSKEHDQAQMLISSYQEKINDLQLFLDAKNVASNAQNMSEKLPLSLDEWSRVKQFWQDAIAPLNKIKSEEFKEFKTLRINTYQQQLSFVNRQIEKENLAINKRENAEKIVAQIKGENNITNSLEALKEREKKWKSAIQEIEQIPPQTAVYQEKEKIINDYLEQISEVQKKITIEENALNLKKNIEEKMKFAQEQEKQNQWTKAVNLWQEVINLTGTIPPDSWLKDEIEKQKNEAEGKLEIAQGALKKAVKREEIKTKLREICQSSEKICSYTVSDSNIKVYLTDEYIQKITSLSVMSDLTNNNEQEKQIINHINQVEKNYQYISSKYQIPVEIYNPQQKLIMIYNSYL
;
A
#
# COMPACT_ATOMS: atom_id res chain seq x y z
N MET A 1 27.69 7.57 -14.93
CA MET A 1 26.88 8.31 -13.93
C MET A 1 26.61 7.41 -12.71
N ILE A 2 27.62 6.64 -12.29
CA ILE A 2 27.63 5.87 -11.05
C ILE A 2 28.63 6.62 -10.16
N LYS A 3 28.15 7.68 -9.52
CA LYS A 3 28.94 8.47 -8.55
C LYS A 3 28.13 8.74 -7.28
N THR A 4 26.98 8.08 -7.14
CA THR A 4 25.86 8.61 -6.35
C THR A 4 25.36 7.67 -5.26
N ALA A 5 25.76 6.39 -5.24
CA ALA A 5 25.36 5.47 -4.16
C ALA A 5 26.45 5.31 -3.07
N MET A 6 27.72 5.12 -3.43
CA MET A 6 28.84 5.13 -2.46
C MET A 6 29.47 6.53 -2.30
N GLY A 7 29.65 7.26 -3.41
CA GLY A 7 30.42 8.51 -3.45
C GLY A 7 29.81 9.74 -2.77
N LEU A 8 28.55 9.69 -2.31
CA LEU A 8 27.90 10.82 -1.62
C LEU A 8 27.84 10.68 -0.10
N LYS A 9 28.18 9.51 0.49
CA LYS A 9 28.04 9.28 1.95
C LYS A 9 29.34 9.01 2.69
N ILE A 10 30.42 8.66 1.99
CA ILE A 10 31.70 8.36 2.61
C ILE A 10 32.69 9.42 2.15
N ASN A 11 33.05 10.33 3.05
CA ASN A 11 34.27 11.12 2.87
C ASN A 11 35.44 10.25 3.38
N PRO A 12 36.39 9.84 2.52
CA PRO A 12 37.47 8.90 2.86
C PRO A 12 38.29 9.33 4.07
N GLU A 13 38.57 10.62 4.20
CA GLU A 13 39.38 11.16 5.30
C GLU A 13 38.62 11.01 6.63
N THR A 14 37.35 11.43 6.69
CA THR A 14 36.54 11.26 7.91
C THR A 14 36.28 9.79 8.26
N PHE A 15 36.18 8.93 7.25
CA PHE A 15 35.94 7.50 7.45
C PHE A 15 37.20 6.80 7.96
N GLN A 16 38.36 7.13 7.40
CA GLN A 16 39.67 6.70 7.87
C GLN A 16 39.91 7.13 9.32
N GLU A 17 39.62 8.38 9.67
CA GLU A 17 39.77 8.86 11.05
C GLU A 17 38.80 8.17 12.03
N LYS A 18 37.57 7.85 11.60
CA LYS A 18 36.63 7.06 12.42
C LYS A 18 37.18 5.66 12.69
N ILE A 19 37.73 4.98 11.69
CA ILE A 19 38.33 3.64 11.84
C ILE A 19 39.52 3.70 12.81
N LYS A 20 40.45 4.64 12.61
CA LYS A 20 41.60 4.82 13.51
C LYS A 20 41.18 5.07 14.95
N ALA A 21 40.20 5.95 15.16
CA ALA A 21 39.73 6.31 16.50
C ALA A 21 39.07 5.13 17.22
N VAL A 22 38.25 4.33 16.53
CA VAL A 22 37.59 3.16 17.12
C VAL A 22 38.61 2.07 17.44
N VAL A 23 39.55 1.78 16.53
CA VAL A 23 40.58 0.76 16.77
C VAL A 23 41.53 1.17 17.90
N ALA A 24 41.96 2.43 17.95
CA ALA A 24 42.77 2.95 19.05
C ALA A 24 42.05 2.85 20.41
N LYS A 25 40.73 3.06 20.42
CA LYS A 25 39.93 2.98 21.65
C LYS A 25 39.70 1.54 22.11
N GLU A 26 39.30 0.65 21.21
CA GLU A 26 38.84 -0.71 21.56
C GLU A 26 40.00 -1.73 21.64
N ILE A 27 41.11 -1.49 20.94
CA ILE A 27 42.26 -2.41 20.87
C ILE A 27 43.55 -1.78 21.44
N GLN A 28 43.53 -0.49 21.82
CA GLN A 28 44.70 0.25 22.34
C GLN A 28 45.89 0.24 21.37
N LEU A 29 45.60 0.30 20.07
CA LEU A 29 46.56 0.19 18.98
C LEU A 29 46.39 1.35 17.99
N GLU A 30 47.49 1.99 17.61
CA GLU A 30 47.48 2.97 16.53
C GLU A 30 47.47 2.24 15.19
N LEU A 31 46.37 2.37 14.45
CA LEU A 31 46.17 1.71 13.17
C LEU A 31 46.61 2.62 12.03
N GLU A 32 47.58 2.18 11.23
CA GLU A 32 47.77 2.74 9.89
C GLU A 32 46.71 2.16 8.95
N CYS A 33 45.88 3.05 8.42
CA CYS A 33 44.77 2.73 7.53
C CYS A 33 44.79 3.71 6.36
N GLN A 34 44.65 3.22 5.13
CA GLN A 34 44.41 4.03 3.93
C GLN A 34 43.13 3.56 3.24
N ILE A 35 42.39 4.49 2.64
CA ILE A 35 41.10 4.19 2.03
C ILE A 35 41.10 4.71 0.60
N GLU A 36 40.82 3.81 -0.33
CA GLU A 36 40.69 4.13 -1.76
C GLU A 36 39.29 3.76 -2.27
N LEU A 37 38.77 4.60 -3.16
CA LEU A 37 37.55 4.36 -3.93
C LEU A 37 37.94 4.40 -5.42
N PRO A 38 38.35 3.27 -6.00
CA PRO A 38 38.70 3.19 -7.42
C PRO A 38 37.45 3.38 -8.30
N GLU A 39 37.66 3.60 -9.60
CA GLU A 39 36.58 3.84 -10.57
C GLU A 39 35.58 2.66 -10.72
N ASN A 40 35.87 1.50 -10.14
CA ASN A 40 35.01 0.32 -10.13
C ASN A 40 34.01 0.29 -8.95
N ASP A 41 33.91 1.37 -8.16
CA ASP A 41 33.01 1.53 -7.02
C ASP A 41 33.18 0.47 -5.90
N GLN A 42 34.36 -0.16 -5.78
CA GLN A 42 34.72 -1.04 -4.67
C GLN A 42 35.51 -0.28 -3.60
N LEU A 43 35.02 -0.24 -2.36
CA LEU A 43 35.77 0.38 -1.27
C LEU A 43 36.97 -0.48 -0.86
N LEU A 44 38.18 0.03 -1.00
CA LEU A 44 39.41 -0.64 -0.57
C LEU A 44 39.93 -0.01 0.73
N ILE A 45 40.17 -0.85 1.73
CA ILE A 45 40.71 -0.45 3.03
C ILE A 45 42.04 -1.17 3.23
N PHE A 46 43.13 -0.41 3.18
CA PHE A 46 44.46 -0.94 3.36
C PHE A 46 44.89 -0.81 4.82
N ILE A 47 45.34 -1.92 5.41
CA ILE A 47 45.87 -1.97 6.78
C ILE A 47 47.19 -2.73 6.83
N ASN A 48 48.00 -2.45 7.86
CA ASN A 48 49.25 -3.18 8.10
C ASN A 48 49.01 -4.65 8.50
N SER A 49 50.09 -5.44 8.43
CA SER A 49 50.14 -6.78 8.99
C SER A 49 50.06 -6.74 10.52
N TYR A 50 49.21 -7.59 11.11
CA TYR A 50 49.11 -7.80 12.55
C TYR A 50 49.04 -9.30 12.87
N SER A 51 49.26 -9.68 14.12
CA SER A 51 48.99 -11.05 14.58
C SER A 51 47.52 -11.40 14.37
N GLU A 52 47.25 -12.67 14.07
CA GLU A 52 45.92 -13.27 13.86
C GLU A 52 44.81 -12.71 14.78
N ASP A 53 45.04 -12.74 16.09
CA ASP A 53 44.07 -12.30 17.10
C ASP A 53 43.74 -10.80 17.01
N ILE A 54 44.73 -9.98 16.66
CA ILE A 54 44.60 -8.52 16.53
C ILE A 54 43.94 -8.20 15.20
N LEU A 55 44.38 -8.84 14.11
CA LEU A 55 43.87 -8.66 12.77
C LEU A 55 42.36 -8.98 12.70
N THR A 56 41.94 -10.09 13.31
CA THR A 56 40.52 -10.50 13.36
C THR A 56 39.65 -9.45 14.06
N LYS A 57 40.13 -8.89 15.19
CA LYS A 57 39.43 -7.83 15.92
C LYS A 57 39.33 -6.54 15.10
N ILE A 58 40.41 -6.14 14.44
CA ILE A 58 40.43 -4.96 13.56
C ILE A 58 39.43 -5.14 12.42
N ILE A 59 39.43 -6.29 11.74
CA ILE A 59 38.49 -6.61 10.66
C ILE A 59 37.03 -6.49 11.15
N ASN A 60 36.71 -7.06 12.31
CA ASN A 60 35.34 -7.02 12.84
C ASN A 60 34.90 -5.59 13.20
N LEU A 61 35.76 -4.78 13.81
CA LEU A 61 35.46 -3.36 14.07
C LEU A 61 35.25 -2.58 12.77
N ILE A 62 36.07 -2.84 11.75
CA ILE A 62 35.90 -2.20 10.43
C ILE A 62 34.55 -2.61 9.83
N LYS A 63 34.15 -3.89 9.91
CA LYS A 63 32.84 -4.38 9.43
C LYS A 63 31.67 -3.69 10.13
N GLU A 64 31.73 -3.53 11.45
CA GLU A 64 30.71 -2.83 12.24
C GLU A 64 30.60 -1.36 11.83
N ILE A 65 31.75 -0.69 11.70
CA ILE A 65 31.79 0.71 11.24
C ILE A 65 31.20 0.83 9.84
N ILE A 66 31.51 -0.08 8.92
CA ILE A 66 30.97 -0.10 7.56
C ILE A 66 29.44 -0.30 7.57
N ALA A 67 28.93 -1.17 8.44
CA ALA A 67 27.50 -1.42 8.61
C ALA A 67 26.72 -0.16 9.05
N ASP A 68 27.30 0.71 9.89
CA ASP A 68 26.71 2.00 10.26
C ASP A 68 26.42 2.90 9.06
N TYR A 69 27.28 2.84 8.03
CA TYR A 69 27.12 3.61 6.79
C TYR A 69 26.15 2.94 5.80
N LYS A 70 25.51 1.83 6.20
CA LYS A 70 24.62 1.00 5.37
C LYS A 70 25.31 0.48 4.11
N ILE A 71 26.62 0.25 4.19
CA ILE A 71 27.40 -0.40 3.15
C ILE A 71 27.36 -1.89 3.50
N THR A 72 26.59 -2.68 2.75
CA THR A 72 26.43 -4.12 3.05
C THR A 72 27.30 -4.99 2.17
N ASP A 73 27.70 -4.49 0.99
CA ASP A 73 28.41 -5.24 -0.06
C ASP A 73 29.39 -4.30 -0.79
N TYR A 74 30.41 -4.84 -1.46
CA TYR A 74 31.42 -4.11 -2.27
C TYR A 74 32.54 -3.36 -1.51
N TYR A 75 33.15 -4.01 -0.53
CA TYR A 75 34.42 -3.59 0.06
C TYR A 75 35.39 -4.75 0.30
N SER A 76 36.68 -4.43 0.31
CA SER A 76 37.76 -5.34 0.71
C SER A 76 38.71 -4.69 1.71
N ILE A 77 39.21 -5.50 2.63
CA ILE A 77 40.30 -5.15 3.55
C ILE A 77 41.54 -5.88 3.06
N VAL A 78 42.59 -5.12 2.77
CA VAL A 78 43.77 -5.58 2.04
C VAL A 78 45.02 -5.18 2.83
N ASN A 79 46.09 -5.96 2.72
CA ASN A 79 47.38 -5.58 3.27
C ASN A 79 47.97 -4.38 2.49
N VAL A 80 48.50 -3.40 3.21
CA VAL A 80 49.07 -2.18 2.58
C VAL A 80 50.43 -2.43 1.90
N GLU A 81 51.22 -3.38 2.39
CA GLU A 81 52.56 -3.72 1.87
C GLU A 81 52.49 -4.70 0.69
N ASN A 82 51.48 -5.57 0.66
CA ASN A 82 51.25 -6.56 -0.38
C ASN A 82 49.76 -6.69 -0.73
N GLN A 83 49.35 -6.04 -1.81
CA GLN A 83 47.95 -5.95 -2.24
C GLN A 83 47.34 -7.28 -2.71
N ASP A 84 48.16 -8.33 -2.92
CA ASP A 84 47.67 -9.68 -3.21
C ASP A 84 47.11 -10.39 -1.96
N ILE A 85 47.41 -9.89 -0.76
CA ILE A 85 46.91 -10.41 0.51
C ILE A 85 45.61 -9.70 0.87
N VAL A 86 44.49 -10.37 0.63
CA VAL A 86 43.15 -9.90 0.98
C VAL A 86 42.73 -10.49 2.31
N TYR A 87 42.67 -9.64 3.34
CA TYR A 87 42.21 -10.03 4.67
C TYR A 87 40.72 -10.29 4.74
N PHE A 88 39.94 -9.56 3.94
CA PHE A 88 38.50 -9.74 3.84
C PHE A 88 37.98 -9.19 2.52
N SER A 89 36.97 -9.83 1.93
CA SER A 89 36.24 -9.31 0.77
C SER A 89 34.76 -9.65 0.89
N SER A 90 33.90 -8.66 0.69
CA SER A 90 32.44 -8.83 0.63
C SER A 90 31.90 -9.14 -0.77
N VAL A 91 32.76 -9.12 -1.80
CA VAL A 91 32.35 -9.31 -3.22
C VAL A 91 32.13 -10.78 -3.56
N ASN A 92 32.63 -11.70 -2.74
CA ASN A 92 32.33 -13.14 -2.82
C ASN A 92 31.68 -13.54 -1.50
N GLY A 93 30.44 -14.04 -1.53
CA GLY A 93 29.73 -14.57 -0.36
C GLY A 93 30.33 -15.85 0.23
N SER A 94 31.66 -15.94 0.32
CA SER A 94 32.36 -16.97 1.05
C SER A 94 32.84 -16.40 2.39
N GLU A 95 32.31 -16.89 3.49
CA GLU A 95 33.08 -17.08 4.72
C GLU A 95 34.20 -18.11 4.41
N ASN A 96 35.14 -17.76 3.54
CA ASN A 96 36.38 -18.49 3.44
C ASN A 96 37.28 -17.92 4.53
N ASN A 97 37.22 -18.56 5.70
CA ASN A 97 38.46 -18.80 6.44
C ASN A 97 39.39 -19.57 5.50
N GLN A 98 40.11 -18.84 4.63
CA GLN A 98 41.42 -19.34 4.21
C GLN A 98 42.22 -19.35 5.50
N ASP A 99 42.44 -20.56 6.02
CA ASP A 99 43.35 -20.89 7.11
C ASP A 99 44.41 -19.81 7.31
N LEU A 100 44.28 -19.03 8.39
CA LEU A 100 45.31 -18.08 8.82
C LEU A 100 46.67 -18.78 9.06
N SER A 101 46.64 -20.10 9.17
CA SER A 101 47.77 -21.04 9.13
C SER A 101 48.74 -20.80 7.96
N ASN A 102 48.25 -20.42 6.77
CA ASN A 102 49.11 -20.23 5.58
C ASN A 102 49.76 -18.83 5.51
N VAL A 103 49.35 -17.90 6.38
CA VAL A 103 50.00 -16.58 6.50
C VAL A 103 51.19 -16.64 7.47
N ILE A 104 51.17 -17.57 8.44
CA ILE A 104 52.20 -17.68 9.49
C ILE A 104 53.42 -18.50 9.06
N GLU A 105 53.31 -19.40 8.07
CA GLU A 105 54.46 -20.15 7.55
C GLU A 105 55.53 -19.26 6.87
N ASN A 106 55.21 -17.98 6.63
CA ASN A 106 56.15 -16.97 6.11
C ASN A 106 56.61 -15.93 7.15
N ILE A 107 56.28 -16.09 8.45
CA ILE A 107 56.68 -15.13 9.52
C ILE A 107 57.51 -15.81 10.63
N GLU A 108 57.44 -17.13 10.82
CA GLU A 108 58.33 -17.88 11.72
C GLU A 108 59.54 -18.49 11.00
N ASP A 109 60.44 -17.64 10.48
CA ASP A 109 61.86 -17.98 10.46
C ASP A 109 62.70 -16.69 10.37
N GLY A 110 62.88 -16.07 11.54
CA GLY A 110 63.87 -15.03 11.73
C GLY A 110 65.29 -15.59 11.53
N LYS A 111 65.80 -15.54 10.30
CA LYS A 111 67.25 -15.52 10.04
C LYS A 111 67.55 -14.84 8.70
N PRO A 112 68.41 -13.80 8.68
CA PRO A 112 68.71 -13.07 7.46
C PRO A 112 69.65 -13.90 6.58
N SER A 113 69.17 -14.39 5.44
CA SER A 113 70.05 -14.91 4.37
C SER A 113 70.50 -13.76 3.46
N ASN A 114 71.25 -12.82 4.05
CA ASN A 114 72.18 -12.01 3.28
C ASN A 114 73.34 -12.92 2.84
N THR A 115 73.26 -13.47 1.63
CA THR A 115 74.46 -13.87 0.88
C THR A 115 74.54 -13.07 -0.40
N PHE A 116 75.05 -11.84 -0.22
CA PHE A 116 75.92 -11.22 -1.21
C PHE A 116 76.99 -12.24 -1.63
N TYR A 117 77.12 -12.45 -2.93
CA TYR A 117 78.28 -13.14 -3.49
C TYR A 117 79.54 -12.33 -3.16
N LYS A 118 80.20 -12.73 -2.07
CA LYS A 118 81.52 -12.26 -1.70
C LYS A 118 82.52 -13.01 -2.58
N SER A 119 82.98 -12.34 -3.63
CA SER A 119 84.16 -12.74 -4.37
C SER A 119 85.35 -12.72 -3.41
N ALA A 120 85.85 -13.90 -3.05
CA ALA A 120 87.14 -14.03 -2.41
C ALA A 120 88.21 -14.04 -3.49
N ASN A 121 89.05 -13.01 -3.48
CA ASN A 121 90.34 -13.02 -4.16
C ASN A 121 91.17 -14.18 -3.61
N PHE A 122 91.65 -15.07 -4.48
CA PHE A 122 92.94 -15.73 -4.27
C PHE A 122 93.80 -15.58 -5.51
N SER A 123 94.97 -15.03 -5.25
CA SER A 123 96.09 -14.77 -6.13
C SER A 123 96.90 -16.04 -6.32
N ALA A 124 97.16 -16.40 -7.59
CA ALA A 124 98.33 -17.08 -8.15
C ALA A 124 97.84 -17.86 -9.39
N GLY A 125 98.30 -17.63 -10.60
CA GLY A 125 99.31 -16.75 -11.13
C GLY A 125 99.22 -16.83 -12.65
N PHE A 126 99.74 -15.80 -13.30
CA PHE A 126 100.06 -15.74 -14.71
C PHE A 126 100.82 -17.01 -15.17
N ILE A 127 100.70 -17.37 -16.46
CA ILE A 127 101.17 -18.59 -17.16
C ILE A 127 100.07 -19.68 -17.09
N ILE A 128 99.13 -19.80 -18.04
CA ILE A 128 99.31 -20.20 -19.44
C ILE A 128 98.26 -19.49 -20.31
N PHE A 129 98.68 -18.43 -21.00
CA PHE A 129 98.01 -17.90 -22.18
C PHE A 129 98.47 -18.77 -23.37
N ILE A 130 97.61 -18.95 -24.38
CA ILE A 130 97.92 -19.57 -25.69
C ILE A 130 98.02 -21.11 -25.64
N LEU A 131 96.88 -21.80 -25.83
CA LEU A 131 96.69 -23.14 -26.45
C LEU A 131 95.38 -23.82 -25.97
N GLY A 132 94.27 -23.08 -25.92
CA GLY A 132 92.95 -23.62 -25.57
C GLY A 132 91.80 -23.04 -26.38
N VAL A 133 92.09 -22.33 -27.47
CA VAL A 133 91.10 -21.59 -28.28
C VAL A 133 90.78 -22.33 -29.60
N ILE A 134 91.21 -23.59 -29.77
CA ILE A 134 90.96 -24.36 -31.01
C ILE A 134 90.18 -25.68 -30.75
N SER A 135 89.81 -26.01 -29.51
CA SER A 135 89.03 -27.23 -29.20
C SER A 135 87.57 -26.99 -28.76
N LEU A 136 87.14 -25.73 -28.60
CA LEU A 136 85.77 -25.39 -28.15
C LEU A 136 84.90 -24.77 -29.25
N THR A 137 85.32 -24.83 -30.51
CA THR A 137 84.49 -24.43 -31.68
C THR A 137 83.89 -25.61 -32.43
N ILE A 138 84.25 -26.87 -32.10
CA ILE A 138 83.70 -28.07 -32.77
C ILE A 138 82.65 -28.78 -31.90
N PHE A 139 82.74 -28.74 -30.58
CA PHE A 139 81.73 -29.35 -29.69
C PHE A 139 80.59 -28.42 -29.27
N GLY A 140 80.77 -27.09 -29.32
CA GLY A 140 79.69 -26.13 -29.07
C GLY A 140 78.73 -25.95 -30.24
N VAL A 141 79.23 -26.14 -31.48
CA VAL A 141 78.46 -25.96 -32.71
C VAL A 141 77.57 -27.16 -33.01
N THR A 142 78.00 -28.38 -32.66
CA THR A 142 77.18 -29.59 -32.86
C THR A 142 75.97 -29.65 -31.92
N TYR A 143 76.10 -29.26 -30.65
CA TYR A 143 74.95 -29.17 -29.73
C TYR A 143 73.95 -28.04 -30.12
N TYR A 144 74.45 -27.01 -30.80
CA TYR A 144 73.65 -25.90 -31.35
C TYR A 144 72.78 -26.34 -32.53
N PHE A 145 73.34 -27.15 -33.44
CA PHE A 145 72.64 -27.64 -34.64
C PHE A 145 71.78 -28.88 -34.40
N THR A 146 71.89 -29.55 -33.24
CA THR A 146 71.06 -30.71 -32.88
C THR A 146 69.72 -30.34 -32.23
N ARG A 147 69.43 -29.05 -32.00
CA ARG A 147 68.12 -28.67 -31.47
C ARG A 147 67.03 -28.88 -32.52
N PRO A 148 65.86 -29.44 -32.15
CA PRO A 148 64.73 -29.55 -33.07
C PRO A 148 64.39 -28.17 -33.63
N CYS A 149 64.03 -28.11 -34.91
CA CYS A 149 63.67 -26.90 -35.65
C CYS A 149 64.84 -25.99 -36.11
N VAL A 150 66.10 -26.41 -35.98
CA VAL A 150 67.28 -25.68 -36.50
C VAL A 150 67.75 -26.20 -37.86
N LEU A 151 67.80 -27.52 -38.04
CA LEU A 151 68.07 -28.20 -39.31
C LEU A 151 67.02 -29.30 -39.51
N GLY A 152 66.26 -29.27 -40.62
CA GLY A 152 65.22 -30.25 -40.93
C GLY A 152 63.78 -29.79 -40.65
N THR A 153 62.84 -30.74 -40.58
CA THR A 153 61.41 -30.51 -40.31
C THR A 153 61.17 -30.26 -38.82
N CYS A 154 60.49 -29.16 -38.48
CA CYS A 154 60.15 -28.81 -37.09
C CYS A 154 58.87 -29.52 -36.65
N THR A 155 59.00 -30.67 -36.00
CA THR A 155 57.82 -31.42 -35.50
C THR A 155 57.10 -30.65 -34.40
N LEU A 156 57.79 -29.82 -33.60
CA LEU A 156 57.18 -29.05 -32.52
C LEU A 156 56.04 -28.12 -32.98
N ILE A 157 56.18 -27.47 -34.14
CA ILE A 157 55.10 -26.64 -34.71
C ILE A 157 53.90 -27.52 -35.10
N THR A 158 54.16 -28.61 -35.83
CA THR A 158 53.10 -29.52 -36.27
C THR A 158 52.41 -30.21 -35.09
N ASP A 159 53.17 -30.64 -34.09
CA ASP A 159 52.68 -31.33 -32.89
C ASP A 159 51.78 -30.40 -32.05
N THR A 160 52.20 -29.14 -31.84
CA THR A 160 51.41 -28.15 -31.07
C THR A 160 50.17 -27.69 -31.84
N GLU A 161 50.23 -27.56 -33.16
CA GLU A 161 49.08 -27.23 -34.00
C GLU A 161 48.07 -28.37 -34.05
N VAL A 162 48.51 -29.62 -34.23
CA VAL A 162 47.65 -30.81 -34.17
C VAL A 162 47.04 -30.98 -32.78
N ALA A 163 47.85 -30.83 -31.72
CA ALA A 163 47.34 -30.89 -30.35
C ALA A 163 46.26 -29.83 -30.11
N THR A 164 46.52 -28.58 -30.51
CA THR A 164 45.56 -27.48 -30.35
C THR A 164 44.30 -27.67 -31.18
N ASN A 165 44.40 -28.11 -32.43
CA ASN A 165 43.23 -28.40 -33.26
C ASN A 165 42.39 -29.54 -32.68
N ASN A 166 43.01 -30.57 -32.11
CA ASN A 166 42.31 -31.65 -31.43
C ASN A 166 41.57 -31.17 -30.17
N LEU A 167 42.13 -30.23 -29.40
CA LEU A 167 41.45 -29.64 -28.24
C LEU A 167 40.10 -29.02 -28.64
N PHE A 168 40.07 -28.29 -29.76
CA PHE A 168 38.86 -27.57 -30.19
C PHE A 168 37.89 -28.43 -31.02
N ASN A 169 38.39 -29.38 -31.82
CA ASN A 169 37.54 -30.30 -32.59
C ASN A 169 36.69 -31.23 -31.70
N GLN A 170 37.09 -31.40 -30.44
CA GLN A 170 36.37 -32.20 -29.45
C GLN A 170 35.40 -31.37 -28.59
N LEU A 171 35.31 -30.06 -28.81
CA LEU A 171 34.38 -29.21 -28.07
C LEU A 171 32.97 -29.33 -28.63
N GLU A 172 32.13 -30.06 -27.92
CA GLU A 172 30.69 -30.05 -28.14
C GLU A 172 30.07 -28.75 -27.63
N THR A 173 29.17 -28.14 -28.42
CA THR A 173 28.54 -26.82 -28.20
C THR A 173 27.91 -26.62 -26.81
N ASN A 174 27.59 -27.70 -26.08
CA ASN A 174 26.95 -27.67 -24.76
C ASN A 174 27.90 -27.95 -23.57
N ASN A 175 29.17 -28.28 -23.79
CA ASN A 175 30.06 -28.84 -22.76
C ASN A 175 31.18 -27.90 -22.27
N LEU A 176 31.12 -26.61 -22.59
CA LEU A 176 32.12 -25.63 -22.15
C LEU A 176 31.84 -25.18 -20.69
N THR A 177 32.20 -26.04 -19.74
CA THR A 177 32.14 -25.78 -18.29
C THR A 177 33.36 -25.00 -17.81
N ASP A 178 33.30 -24.40 -16.62
CA ASP A 178 34.41 -23.59 -16.07
C ASP A 178 35.67 -24.42 -15.87
N SER A 179 35.50 -25.68 -15.45
CA SER A 179 36.60 -26.65 -15.36
C SER A 179 37.21 -26.89 -16.74
N LYS A 180 36.38 -27.08 -17.77
CA LYS A 180 36.86 -27.31 -19.14
C LYS A 180 37.53 -26.07 -19.73
N ILE A 181 37.03 -24.87 -19.45
CA ILE A 181 37.65 -23.61 -19.86
C ILE A 181 39.04 -23.47 -19.22
N LYS A 182 39.16 -23.74 -17.91
CA LYS A 182 40.45 -23.70 -17.21
C LYS A 182 41.44 -24.74 -17.74
N GLU A 183 40.97 -25.93 -18.07
CA GLU A 183 41.77 -26.98 -18.73
C GLU A 183 42.30 -26.52 -20.09
N LEU A 184 41.43 -25.98 -20.95
CA LEU A 184 41.82 -25.45 -22.27
C LEU A 184 42.85 -24.31 -22.14
N ILE A 185 42.69 -23.41 -21.18
CA ILE A 185 43.66 -22.35 -20.91
C ILE A 185 45.01 -22.96 -20.53
N ALA A 186 45.04 -23.94 -19.62
CA ALA A 186 46.26 -24.60 -19.17
C ALA A 186 46.99 -25.32 -20.33
N ASP A 187 46.25 -26.00 -21.20
CA ASP A 187 46.81 -26.68 -22.37
C ASP A 187 47.37 -25.70 -23.41
N LEU A 188 46.68 -24.57 -23.66
CA LEU A 188 47.19 -23.50 -24.53
C LEU A 188 48.47 -22.87 -23.96
N VAL A 189 48.52 -22.62 -22.65
CA VAL A 189 49.74 -22.13 -21.98
C VAL A 189 50.89 -23.11 -22.16
N LYS A 190 50.65 -24.41 -21.99
CA LYS A 190 51.66 -25.45 -22.22
C LYS A 190 52.17 -25.47 -23.66
N ASN A 191 51.28 -25.31 -24.64
CA ASN A 191 51.66 -25.24 -26.06
C ASN A 191 52.46 -23.97 -26.37
N ILE A 192 52.11 -22.82 -25.78
CA ILE A 192 52.90 -21.58 -25.87
C ILE A 192 54.31 -21.79 -25.30
N GLU A 193 54.43 -22.36 -24.10
CA GLU A 193 55.74 -22.62 -23.49
C GLU A 193 56.60 -23.59 -24.33
N THR A 194 55.96 -24.56 -24.98
CA THR A 194 56.63 -25.47 -25.93
C THR A 194 57.15 -24.70 -27.16
N LEU A 195 56.34 -23.82 -27.76
CA LEU A 195 56.73 -23.01 -28.91
C LEU A 195 57.84 -21.98 -28.57
N LYS A 196 57.84 -21.41 -27.36
CA LYS A 196 58.90 -20.49 -26.88
C LYS A 196 60.29 -21.12 -26.82
N THR A 197 60.39 -22.46 -26.81
CA THR A 197 61.68 -23.14 -26.87
C THR A 197 62.38 -23.01 -28.24
N ILE A 198 61.65 -22.62 -29.29
CA ILE A 198 62.18 -22.37 -30.63
C ILE A 198 63.02 -21.09 -30.61
N PRO A 199 64.34 -21.18 -30.86
CA PRO A 199 65.21 -20.01 -30.77
C PRO A 199 64.92 -18.97 -31.85
N SER A 200 65.22 -17.69 -31.55
CA SER A 200 64.98 -16.55 -32.44
C SER A 200 65.71 -16.60 -33.79
N TRP A 201 66.75 -17.42 -33.90
CA TRP A 201 67.55 -17.61 -35.11
C TRP A 201 67.11 -18.82 -35.95
N SER A 202 66.07 -19.55 -35.52
CA SER A 202 65.44 -20.59 -36.34
C SER A 202 64.61 -19.95 -37.46
N LYS A 203 64.64 -20.55 -38.65
CA LYS A 203 63.76 -20.19 -39.78
C LYS A 203 62.26 -20.33 -39.44
N GLU A 204 61.92 -21.13 -38.42
CA GLU A 204 60.55 -21.41 -37.99
C GLU A 204 60.08 -20.48 -36.85
N HIS A 205 60.95 -19.59 -36.38
CA HIS A 205 60.66 -18.70 -35.25
C HIS A 205 59.47 -17.77 -35.49
N ASP A 206 59.37 -17.17 -36.69
CA ASP A 206 58.27 -16.27 -37.04
C ASP A 206 56.92 -16.99 -37.01
N GLN A 207 56.87 -18.23 -37.53
CA GLN A 207 55.67 -19.06 -37.46
C GLN A 207 55.30 -19.42 -36.02
N ALA A 208 56.30 -19.77 -35.19
CA ALA A 208 56.08 -20.01 -33.77
C ALA A 208 55.51 -18.78 -33.05
N GLN A 209 56.00 -17.57 -33.37
CA GLN A 209 55.51 -16.33 -32.78
C GLN A 209 54.08 -15.99 -33.23
N MET A 210 53.71 -16.28 -34.48
CA MET A 210 52.32 -16.16 -34.94
C MET A 210 51.39 -17.12 -34.19
N LEU A 211 51.79 -18.39 -34.02
CA LEU A 211 51.02 -19.38 -33.26
C LEU A 211 50.90 -19.00 -31.79
N ILE A 212 51.97 -18.52 -31.15
CA ILE A 212 51.94 -18.00 -29.79
C ILE A 212 50.92 -16.87 -29.67
N SER A 213 50.94 -15.90 -30.60
CA SER A 213 50.00 -14.78 -30.60
C SER A 213 48.55 -15.25 -30.77
N SER A 214 48.31 -16.22 -31.66
CA SER A 214 46.99 -16.83 -31.85
C SER A 214 46.52 -17.58 -30.60
N TYR A 215 47.39 -18.34 -29.93
CA TYR A 215 47.03 -19.06 -28.70
C TYR A 215 46.76 -18.11 -27.54
N GLN A 216 47.49 -16.99 -27.45
CA GLN A 216 47.21 -15.92 -26.48
C GLN A 216 45.85 -15.27 -26.74
N GLU A 217 45.47 -15.03 -28.00
CA GLU A 217 44.13 -14.55 -28.33
C GLU A 217 43.04 -15.53 -27.89
N LYS A 218 43.24 -16.84 -28.11
CA LYS A 218 42.31 -17.88 -27.65
C LYS A 218 42.21 -17.95 -26.12
N ILE A 219 43.31 -17.76 -25.39
CA ILE A 219 43.29 -17.66 -23.91
C ILE A 219 42.47 -16.45 -23.46
N ASN A 220 42.69 -15.29 -24.08
CA ASN A 220 41.93 -14.07 -23.75
C ASN A 220 40.42 -14.27 -24.02
N ASP A 221 40.07 -14.90 -25.12
CA ASP A 221 38.67 -15.23 -25.45
C ASP A 221 38.04 -16.20 -24.43
N LEU A 222 38.80 -17.19 -23.96
CA LEU A 222 38.38 -18.10 -22.89
C LEU A 222 38.20 -17.38 -21.54
N GLN A 223 39.05 -16.41 -21.22
CA GLN A 223 38.89 -15.57 -20.02
C GLN A 223 37.61 -14.72 -20.11
N LEU A 224 37.31 -14.14 -21.27
CA LEU A 224 36.07 -13.39 -21.50
C LEU A 224 34.81 -14.25 -21.26
N PHE A 225 34.85 -15.56 -21.53
CA PHE A 225 33.75 -16.47 -21.17
C PHE A 225 33.60 -16.64 -19.64
N LEU A 226 34.70 -16.75 -18.90
CA LEU A 226 34.65 -16.85 -17.43
C LEU A 226 34.13 -15.56 -16.80
N ASP A 227 34.59 -14.40 -17.28
CA ASP A 227 34.14 -13.09 -16.82
C ASP A 227 32.63 -12.92 -17.06
N ALA A 228 32.17 -13.25 -18.27
CA ALA A 228 30.75 -13.24 -18.63
C ALA A 228 29.90 -14.09 -17.67
N LYS A 229 30.38 -15.30 -17.38
CA LYS A 229 29.65 -16.23 -16.52
C LYS A 229 29.61 -15.77 -15.07
N ASN A 230 30.70 -15.22 -14.55
CA ASN A 230 30.76 -14.72 -13.18
C ASN A 230 29.71 -13.62 -12.95
N VAL A 231 29.64 -12.65 -13.87
CA VAL A 231 28.63 -11.57 -13.81
C VAL A 231 27.21 -12.12 -13.97
N ALA A 232 27.00 -13.08 -14.88
CA ALA A 232 25.71 -13.75 -15.02
C ALA A 232 25.26 -14.48 -13.74
N SER A 233 26.20 -15.06 -12.98
CA SER A 233 25.88 -15.71 -11.69
C SER A 233 25.36 -14.69 -10.67
N ASN A 234 25.91 -13.47 -10.64
CA ASN A 234 25.37 -12.40 -9.78
C ASN A 234 23.93 -12.04 -10.16
N ALA A 235 23.64 -11.96 -11.47
CA ALA A 235 22.28 -11.70 -11.95
C ALA A 235 21.30 -12.82 -11.54
N GLN A 236 21.72 -14.08 -11.62
CA GLN A 236 20.93 -15.24 -11.21
C GLN A 236 20.67 -15.25 -9.71
N ASN A 237 21.71 -15.16 -8.90
CA ASN A 237 21.61 -15.17 -7.43
C ASN A 237 20.72 -14.04 -6.90
N MET A 238 20.78 -12.86 -7.53
CA MET A 238 19.92 -11.75 -7.16
C MET A 238 18.47 -11.98 -7.60
N SER A 239 18.25 -12.53 -8.79
CA SER A 239 16.91 -12.85 -9.31
C SER A 239 16.19 -13.93 -8.49
N GLU A 240 16.90 -14.74 -7.71
CA GLU A 240 16.32 -15.76 -6.82
C GLU A 240 15.68 -15.16 -5.56
N LYS A 241 16.05 -13.93 -5.18
CA LYS A 241 15.58 -13.24 -3.97
C LYS A 241 14.26 -12.49 -4.21
N LEU A 242 13.26 -13.15 -4.80
CA LEU A 242 11.97 -12.52 -5.10
C LEU A 242 11.12 -12.27 -3.84
N PRO A 243 10.29 -11.21 -3.82
CA PRO A 243 10.16 -10.16 -4.84
C PRO A 243 11.28 -9.12 -4.73
N LEU A 244 11.67 -8.55 -5.88
CA LEU A 244 12.66 -7.48 -5.96
C LEU A 244 12.00 -6.12 -6.21
N SER A 245 12.58 -5.07 -5.66
CA SER A 245 12.24 -3.69 -5.98
C SER A 245 12.68 -3.29 -7.39
N LEU A 246 12.20 -2.13 -7.86
CA LEU A 246 12.54 -1.61 -9.19
C LEU A 246 14.04 -1.35 -9.36
N ASP A 247 14.70 -0.85 -8.31
CA ASP A 247 16.14 -0.59 -8.30
C ASP A 247 16.94 -1.89 -8.37
N GLU A 248 16.48 -2.91 -7.64
CA GLU A 248 17.07 -4.25 -7.65
C GLU A 248 16.92 -4.91 -9.03
N TRP A 249 15.74 -4.85 -9.66
CA TRP A 249 15.56 -5.34 -11.02
C TRP A 249 16.42 -4.59 -12.04
N SER A 250 16.60 -3.28 -11.87
CA SER A 250 17.48 -2.47 -12.71
C SER A 250 18.95 -2.90 -12.57
N ARG A 251 19.38 -3.31 -11.38
CA ARG A 251 20.71 -3.87 -11.14
C ARG A 251 20.88 -5.25 -11.77
N VAL A 252 19.87 -6.13 -11.67
CA VAL A 252 19.85 -7.42 -12.38
C VAL A 252 19.97 -7.23 -13.90
N LYS A 253 19.26 -6.24 -14.46
CA LYS A 253 19.34 -5.87 -15.88
C LYS A 253 20.77 -5.48 -16.26
N GLN A 254 21.42 -4.66 -15.45
CA GLN A 254 22.80 -4.23 -15.67
C GLN A 254 23.76 -5.43 -15.67
N PHE A 255 23.64 -6.35 -14.69
CA PHE A 255 24.46 -7.56 -14.69
C PHE A 255 24.30 -8.41 -15.95
N TRP A 256 23.09 -8.59 -16.47
CA TRP A 256 22.91 -9.31 -17.74
C TRP A 256 23.55 -8.59 -18.94
N GLN A 257 23.50 -7.25 -18.97
CA GLN A 257 24.17 -6.46 -20.01
C GLN A 257 25.70 -6.58 -19.91
N ASP A 258 26.23 -6.51 -18.69
CA ASP A 258 27.66 -6.63 -18.40
C ASP A 258 28.18 -8.05 -18.65
N ALA A 259 27.34 -9.08 -18.49
CA ALA A 259 27.67 -10.45 -18.87
C ALA A 259 27.73 -10.66 -20.39
N ILE A 260 26.92 -9.93 -21.17
CA ILE A 260 26.91 -10.01 -22.65
C ILE A 260 28.10 -9.27 -23.26
N ALA A 261 28.54 -8.16 -22.66
CA ALA A 261 29.62 -7.32 -23.17
C ALA A 261 30.95 -8.06 -23.45
N PRO A 262 31.52 -8.87 -22.54
CA PRO A 262 32.75 -9.62 -22.80
C PRO A 262 32.57 -10.67 -23.90
N LEU A 263 31.42 -11.36 -23.97
CA LEU A 263 31.14 -12.32 -25.03
C LEU A 263 31.22 -11.69 -26.42
N ASN A 264 30.75 -10.45 -26.58
CA ASN A 264 30.82 -9.74 -27.86
C ASN A 264 32.26 -9.45 -28.33
N LYS A 265 33.22 -9.35 -27.40
CA LYS A 265 34.63 -9.06 -27.70
C LYS A 265 35.41 -10.28 -28.22
N ILE A 266 34.88 -11.49 -28.04
CA ILE A 266 35.49 -12.75 -28.50
C ILE A 266 35.59 -12.76 -30.02
N LYS A 267 36.79 -13.06 -30.55
CA LYS A 267 37.11 -13.01 -31.99
C LYS A 267 37.35 -14.38 -32.62
N SER A 268 37.78 -15.37 -31.85
CA SER A 268 38.14 -16.70 -32.35
C SER A 268 36.92 -17.40 -32.96
N GLU A 269 37.05 -17.87 -34.21
CA GLU A 269 35.96 -18.49 -34.96
C GLU A 269 35.52 -19.82 -34.35
N GLU A 270 36.44 -20.56 -33.72
CA GLU A 270 36.17 -21.83 -33.05
C GLU A 270 35.16 -21.70 -31.89
N PHE A 271 35.00 -20.49 -31.34
CA PHE A 271 34.06 -20.21 -30.25
C PHE A 271 32.74 -19.58 -30.71
N LYS A 272 32.55 -19.37 -32.02
CA LYS A 272 31.40 -18.62 -32.54
C LYS A 272 30.06 -19.21 -32.14
N GLU A 273 29.90 -20.54 -32.22
CA GLU A 273 28.66 -21.21 -31.83
C GLU A 273 28.37 -21.06 -30.34
N PHE A 274 29.39 -21.30 -29.49
CA PHE A 274 29.29 -21.15 -28.03
C PHE A 274 28.95 -19.72 -27.61
N LYS A 275 29.66 -18.73 -28.18
CA LYS A 275 29.39 -17.31 -27.99
C LYS A 275 27.95 -16.99 -28.34
N THR A 276 27.49 -17.42 -29.52
CA THR A 276 26.13 -17.16 -30.00
C THR A 276 25.08 -17.77 -29.08
N LEU A 277 25.26 -19.02 -28.66
CA LEU A 277 24.36 -19.72 -27.74
C LEU A 277 24.25 -18.99 -26.40
N ARG A 278 25.39 -18.56 -25.82
CA ARG A 278 25.41 -17.87 -24.53
C ARG A 278 24.84 -16.47 -24.60
N ILE A 279 25.16 -15.69 -25.64
CA ILE A 279 24.53 -14.38 -25.88
C ILE A 279 23.01 -14.53 -25.98
N ASN A 280 22.52 -15.50 -26.77
CA ASN A 280 21.07 -15.74 -26.89
C ASN A 280 20.43 -16.08 -25.54
N THR A 281 21.09 -16.92 -24.75
CA THR A 281 20.61 -17.28 -23.39
C THR A 281 20.52 -16.04 -22.49
N TYR A 282 21.56 -15.21 -22.46
CA TYR A 282 21.58 -14.00 -21.61
C TYR A 282 20.60 -12.93 -22.11
N GLN A 283 20.39 -12.81 -23.42
CA GLN A 283 19.36 -11.94 -24.00
C GLN A 283 17.94 -12.39 -23.62
N GLN A 284 17.68 -13.70 -23.56
CA GLN A 284 16.39 -14.21 -23.07
C GLN A 284 16.17 -13.86 -21.59
N GLN A 285 17.20 -13.97 -20.76
CA GLN A 285 17.13 -13.55 -19.34
C GLN A 285 16.92 -12.04 -19.22
N LEU A 286 17.61 -11.24 -20.02
CA LEU A 286 17.41 -9.79 -20.08
C LEU A 286 15.97 -9.42 -20.49
N SER A 287 15.40 -10.16 -21.45
CA SER A 287 13.99 -9.99 -21.85
C SER A 287 13.02 -10.32 -20.71
N PHE A 288 13.29 -11.37 -19.94
CA PHE A 288 12.53 -11.69 -18.73
C PHE A 288 12.61 -10.57 -17.70
N VAL A 289 13.81 -10.07 -17.40
CA VAL A 289 14.03 -8.99 -16.44
C VAL A 289 13.31 -7.71 -16.86
N ASN A 290 13.36 -7.33 -18.14
CA ASN A 290 12.62 -6.16 -18.63
C ASN A 290 11.10 -6.30 -18.40
N ARG A 291 10.52 -7.50 -18.61
CA ARG A 291 9.10 -7.74 -18.28
C ARG A 291 8.80 -7.62 -16.78
N GLN A 292 9.74 -8.00 -15.92
CA GLN A 292 9.57 -7.83 -14.46
C GLN A 292 9.65 -6.35 -14.06
N ILE A 293 10.56 -5.59 -14.67
CA ILE A 293 10.63 -4.12 -14.51
C ILE A 293 9.31 -3.46 -14.91
N GLU A 294 8.71 -3.86 -16.04
CA GLU A 294 7.40 -3.34 -16.47
C GLU A 294 6.29 -3.67 -15.46
N LYS A 295 6.28 -4.89 -14.92
CA LYS A 295 5.32 -5.30 -13.87
C LYS A 295 5.51 -4.51 -12.58
N GLU A 296 6.75 -4.28 -12.15
CA GLU A 296 7.06 -3.51 -10.94
C GLU A 296 6.65 -2.04 -11.10
N ASN A 297 6.92 -1.44 -12.26
CA ASN A 297 6.43 -0.10 -12.58
C ASN A 297 4.91 -0.03 -12.59
N LEU A 298 4.22 -1.04 -13.14
CA LEU A 298 2.77 -1.11 -13.09
C LEU A 298 2.27 -1.17 -11.64
N ALA A 299 2.88 -1.99 -10.79
CA ALA A 299 2.55 -2.09 -9.37
C ALA A 299 2.71 -0.75 -8.63
N ILE A 300 3.83 -0.05 -8.87
CA ILE A 300 4.09 1.29 -8.31
C ILE A 300 3.03 2.28 -8.77
N ASN A 301 2.75 2.36 -10.07
CA ASN A 301 1.74 3.26 -10.64
C ASN A 301 0.34 2.98 -10.06
N LYS A 302 -0.01 1.70 -9.85
CA LYS A 302 -1.28 1.32 -9.21
C LYS A 302 -1.37 1.83 -7.78
N ARG A 303 -0.31 1.70 -6.99
CA ARG A 303 -0.25 2.27 -5.64
C ARG A 303 -0.36 3.80 -5.66
N GLU A 304 0.42 4.48 -6.49
CA GLU A 304 0.42 5.94 -6.58
C GLU A 304 -0.94 6.50 -7.03
N ASN A 305 -1.62 5.83 -7.97
CA ASN A 305 -2.97 6.21 -8.39
C ASN A 305 -3.96 6.07 -7.23
N ALA A 306 -3.90 4.99 -6.45
CA ALA A 306 -4.72 4.81 -5.28
C ALA A 306 -4.46 5.91 -4.23
N GLU A 307 -3.18 6.20 -3.94
CA GLU A 307 -2.78 7.28 -3.03
C GLU A 307 -3.27 8.65 -3.49
N LYS A 308 -3.24 8.93 -4.79
CA LYS A 308 -3.78 10.16 -5.38
C LYS A 308 -5.28 10.28 -5.17
N ILE A 309 -6.04 9.19 -5.34
CA ILE A 309 -7.48 9.17 -5.05
C ILE A 309 -7.72 9.44 -3.56
N VAL A 310 -6.95 8.82 -2.67
CA VAL A 310 -7.04 9.07 -1.22
C VAL A 310 -6.69 10.51 -0.86
N ALA A 311 -5.69 11.10 -1.50
CA ALA A 311 -5.34 12.50 -1.32
C ALA A 311 -6.49 13.43 -1.77
N GLN A 312 -7.20 13.11 -2.85
CA GLN A 312 -8.40 13.84 -3.26
C GLN A 312 -9.50 13.74 -2.21
N ILE A 313 -9.76 12.55 -1.67
CA ILE A 313 -10.75 12.35 -0.59
C ILE A 313 -10.40 13.20 0.64
N LYS A 314 -9.13 13.21 1.06
CA LYS A 314 -8.65 14.00 2.22
C LYS A 314 -8.66 15.51 1.95
N GLY A 315 -8.48 15.94 0.71
CA GLY A 315 -8.51 17.33 0.28
C GLY A 315 -9.92 17.90 0.07
N GLU A 316 -10.94 17.05 -0.01
CA GLU A 316 -12.33 17.49 0.01
C GLU A 316 -12.67 18.03 1.40
N ASN A 317 -12.77 19.36 1.51
CA ASN A 317 -13.22 20.02 2.72
C ASN A 317 -14.54 19.39 3.23
N ASN A 318 -14.65 19.23 4.56
CA ASN A 318 -15.86 18.80 5.29
C ASN A 318 -17.07 19.75 5.12
N ILE A 319 -17.09 20.62 4.11
CA ILE A 319 -18.04 21.71 3.93
C ILE A 319 -19.30 21.23 3.21
N THR A 320 -19.22 20.21 2.35
CA THR A 320 -20.39 19.61 1.70
C THR A 320 -20.96 18.48 2.54
N ASN A 321 -21.68 18.83 3.60
CA ASN A 321 -22.52 17.89 4.36
C ASN A 321 -23.77 17.52 3.54
N SER A 322 -23.58 16.70 2.49
CA SER A 322 -24.69 16.15 1.71
C SER A 322 -24.51 14.65 1.50
N LEU A 323 -25.64 13.96 1.31
CA LEU A 323 -25.65 12.52 1.06
C LEU A 323 -24.93 12.17 -0.26
N GLU A 324 -25.09 13.02 -1.28
CA GLU A 324 -24.43 12.86 -2.58
C GLU A 324 -22.91 12.94 -2.45
N ALA A 325 -22.41 13.86 -1.63
CA ALA A 325 -20.98 13.98 -1.36
C ALA A 325 -20.43 12.74 -0.65
N LEU A 326 -21.16 12.18 0.33
CA LEU A 326 -20.77 10.94 0.99
C LEU A 326 -20.74 9.74 0.03
N LYS A 327 -21.74 9.62 -0.86
CA LYS A 327 -21.80 8.55 -1.87
C LYS A 327 -20.66 8.65 -2.88
N GLU A 328 -20.31 9.87 -3.30
CA GLU A 328 -19.16 10.08 -4.17
C GLU A 328 -17.85 9.73 -3.46
N ARG A 329 -17.73 10.05 -2.18
CA ARG A 329 -16.58 9.65 -1.35
C ARG A 329 -16.48 8.13 -1.22
N GLU A 330 -17.58 7.43 -0.97
CA GLU A 330 -17.64 5.96 -0.94
C GLU A 330 -17.15 5.37 -2.27
N LYS A 331 -17.63 5.91 -3.40
CA LYS A 331 -17.21 5.48 -4.74
C LYS A 331 -15.71 5.67 -4.95
N LYS A 332 -15.14 6.81 -4.53
CA LYS A 332 -13.70 7.06 -4.61
C LYS A 332 -12.88 6.08 -3.78
N TRP A 333 -13.32 5.75 -2.56
CA TRP A 333 -12.68 4.70 -1.76
C TRP A 333 -12.69 3.35 -2.47
N LYS A 334 -13.83 2.94 -3.05
CA LYS A 334 -13.92 1.71 -3.86
C LYS A 334 -12.95 1.74 -5.04
N SER A 335 -12.83 2.87 -5.74
CA SER A 335 -11.87 3.03 -6.83
C SER A 335 -10.41 2.93 -6.34
N ALA A 336 -10.07 3.51 -5.19
CA ALA A 336 -8.73 3.38 -4.62
C ALA A 336 -8.40 1.92 -4.27
N ILE A 337 -9.35 1.19 -3.66
CA ILE A 337 -9.20 -0.25 -3.39
C ILE A 337 -9.01 -1.03 -4.69
N GLN A 338 -9.81 -0.74 -5.72
CA GLN A 338 -9.72 -1.40 -7.02
C GLN A 338 -8.35 -1.20 -7.69
N GLU A 339 -7.72 -0.03 -7.56
CA GLU A 339 -6.35 0.19 -8.04
C GLU A 339 -5.35 -0.73 -7.31
N ILE A 340 -5.45 -0.84 -5.99
CA ILE A 340 -4.60 -1.72 -5.18
C ILE A 340 -4.86 -3.21 -5.47
N GLU A 341 -6.10 -3.60 -5.75
CA GLU A 341 -6.47 -4.97 -6.13
C GLU A 341 -5.79 -5.42 -7.43
N GLN A 342 -5.58 -4.49 -8.36
CA GLN A 342 -4.96 -4.74 -9.67
C GLN A 342 -3.42 -4.78 -9.63
N ILE A 343 -2.79 -4.64 -8.46
CA ILE A 343 -1.34 -4.80 -8.31
C ILE A 343 -0.95 -6.25 -8.68
N PRO A 344 -0.02 -6.44 -9.65
CA PRO A 344 0.43 -7.77 -10.05
C PRO A 344 1.10 -8.54 -8.89
N PRO A 345 0.89 -9.87 -8.81
CA PRO A 345 1.58 -10.71 -7.82
C PRO A 345 3.10 -10.73 -8.04
N GLN A 346 3.85 -11.11 -7.01
CA GLN A 346 5.32 -11.22 -7.02
C GLN A 346 6.06 -9.88 -7.27
N THR A 347 5.41 -8.75 -7.08
CA THR A 347 6.02 -7.42 -7.04
C THR A 347 6.34 -7.03 -5.60
N ALA A 348 7.27 -6.08 -5.38
CA ALA A 348 7.59 -5.66 -4.02
C ALA A 348 6.38 -5.01 -3.33
N VAL A 349 5.65 -4.18 -4.08
CA VAL A 349 4.42 -3.51 -3.60
C VAL A 349 3.32 -4.50 -3.21
N TYR A 350 3.24 -5.66 -3.87
CA TYR A 350 2.24 -6.67 -3.56
C TYR A 350 2.33 -7.18 -2.11
N GLN A 351 3.52 -7.16 -1.49
CA GLN A 351 3.70 -7.57 -0.10
C GLN A 351 2.90 -6.71 0.90
N GLU A 352 2.67 -5.44 0.56
CA GLU A 352 1.94 -4.49 1.40
C GLU A 352 0.44 -4.40 1.04
N LYS A 353 0.02 -5.08 -0.03
CA LYS A 353 -1.33 -4.97 -0.62
C LYS A 353 -2.44 -5.14 0.41
N GLU A 354 -2.42 -6.23 1.16
CA GLU A 354 -3.49 -6.54 2.14
C GLU A 354 -3.55 -5.51 3.26
N LYS A 355 -2.40 -4.99 3.70
CA LYS A 355 -2.35 -3.94 4.71
C LYS A 355 -3.02 -2.66 4.20
N ILE A 356 -2.67 -2.23 2.98
CA ILE A 356 -3.26 -1.03 2.36
C ILE A 356 -4.77 -1.21 2.15
N ILE A 357 -5.21 -2.39 1.69
CA ILE A 357 -6.64 -2.69 1.51
C ILE A 357 -7.38 -2.61 2.85
N ASN A 358 -6.84 -3.21 3.91
CA ASN A 358 -7.46 -3.18 5.24
C ASN A 358 -7.59 -1.74 5.77
N ASP A 359 -6.54 -0.93 5.62
CA ASP A 359 -6.58 0.49 5.99
C ASP A 359 -7.69 1.24 5.23
N TYR A 360 -7.86 0.96 3.94
CA TYR A 360 -8.91 1.61 3.13
C TYR A 360 -10.32 1.08 3.44
N LEU A 361 -10.45 -0.21 3.77
CA LEU A 361 -11.70 -0.84 4.17
C LEU A 361 -12.24 -0.26 5.49
N GLU A 362 -11.36 0.07 6.44
CA GLU A 362 -11.75 0.77 7.66
C GLU A 362 -12.35 2.15 7.34
N GLN A 363 -11.68 2.93 6.47
CA GLN A 363 -12.13 4.27 6.12
C GLN A 363 -13.47 4.28 5.36
N ILE A 364 -13.66 3.36 4.42
CA ILE A 364 -14.93 3.28 3.69
C ILE A 364 -16.08 2.83 4.61
N SER A 365 -15.81 1.98 5.62
CA SER A 365 -16.83 1.55 6.58
C SER A 365 -17.43 2.73 7.36
N GLU A 366 -16.60 3.67 7.79
CA GLU A 366 -17.07 4.89 8.45
C GLU A 366 -17.91 5.78 7.52
N VAL A 367 -17.53 5.89 6.24
CA VAL A 367 -18.32 6.61 5.24
C VAL A 367 -19.68 5.93 5.03
N GLN A 368 -19.71 4.61 4.91
CA GLN A 368 -20.95 3.84 4.74
C GLN A 368 -21.88 3.96 5.93
N LYS A 369 -21.35 3.88 7.16
CA LYS A 369 -22.11 4.10 8.38
C LYS A 369 -22.76 5.48 8.38
N LYS A 370 -22.02 6.52 7.98
CA LYS A 370 -22.57 7.88 7.87
C LYS A 370 -23.62 8.00 6.78
N ILE A 371 -23.44 7.36 5.62
CA ILE A 371 -24.47 7.27 4.56
C ILE A 371 -25.76 6.69 5.12
N THR A 372 -25.70 5.54 5.81
CA THR A 372 -26.89 4.88 6.38
C THR A 372 -27.60 5.79 7.38
N ILE A 373 -26.85 6.49 8.23
CA ILE A 373 -27.42 7.45 9.20
C ILE A 373 -28.20 8.55 8.46
N GLU A 374 -27.61 9.18 7.44
CA GLU A 374 -28.26 10.29 6.74
C GLU A 374 -29.40 9.86 5.82
N GLU A 375 -29.32 8.69 5.18
CA GLU A 375 -30.43 8.12 4.41
C GLU A 375 -31.65 7.87 5.28
N ASN A 376 -31.45 7.28 6.45
CA ASN A 376 -32.53 7.04 7.42
C ASN A 376 -33.11 8.37 7.92
N ALA A 377 -32.28 9.36 8.22
CA ALA A 377 -32.73 10.68 8.66
C ALA A 377 -33.56 11.41 7.60
N LEU A 378 -33.15 11.35 6.32
CA LEU A 378 -33.91 11.95 5.21
C LEU A 378 -35.26 11.27 4.99
N ASN A 379 -35.30 9.93 5.06
CA ASN A 379 -36.55 9.18 4.97
C ASN A 379 -37.49 9.51 6.14
N LEU A 380 -36.93 9.63 7.36
CA LEU A 380 -37.67 10.03 8.55
C LEU A 380 -38.26 11.43 8.40
N LYS A 381 -37.45 12.40 7.94
CA LYS A 381 -37.89 13.77 7.67
C LYS A 381 -39.07 13.80 6.70
N LYS A 382 -39.00 13.06 5.59
CA LYS A 382 -40.10 12.98 4.62
C LYS A 382 -41.38 12.43 5.27
N ASN A 383 -41.28 11.38 6.07
CA ASN A 383 -42.42 10.80 6.77
C ASN A 383 -43.03 11.80 7.77
N ILE A 384 -42.19 12.50 8.53
CA ILE A 384 -42.62 13.58 9.44
C ILE A 384 -43.40 14.65 8.67
N GLU A 385 -42.85 15.18 7.58
CA GLU A 385 -43.48 16.23 6.78
C GLU A 385 -44.84 15.79 6.20
N GLU A 386 -44.94 14.56 5.70
CA GLU A 386 -46.19 13.99 5.20
C GLU A 386 -47.24 13.88 6.32
N LYS A 387 -46.86 13.41 7.50
CA LYS A 387 -47.75 13.26 8.66
C LYS A 387 -48.19 14.60 9.23
N MET A 388 -47.29 15.57 9.32
CA MET A 388 -47.64 16.95 9.71
C MET A 388 -48.68 17.54 8.75
N LYS A 389 -48.50 17.35 7.43
CA LYS A 389 -49.46 17.80 6.42
C LYS A 389 -50.82 17.11 6.57
N PHE A 390 -50.85 15.80 6.83
CA PHE A 390 -52.11 15.08 7.07
C PHE A 390 -52.79 15.52 8.36
N ALA A 391 -52.04 15.78 9.43
CA ALA A 391 -52.60 16.27 10.68
C ALA A 391 -53.31 17.62 10.45
N GLN A 392 -52.64 18.56 9.78
CA GLN A 392 -53.22 19.86 9.41
C GLN A 392 -54.47 19.72 8.53
N GLU A 393 -54.52 18.75 7.62
CA GLU A 393 -55.71 18.50 6.81
C GLU A 393 -56.88 17.95 7.65
N GLN A 394 -56.61 17.05 8.60
CA GLN A 394 -57.64 16.55 9.51
C GLN A 394 -58.18 17.66 10.44
N GLU A 395 -57.34 18.61 10.86
CA GLU A 395 -57.78 19.81 11.59
C GLU A 395 -58.76 20.64 10.77
N LYS A 396 -58.45 20.91 9.49
CA LYS A 396 -59.35 21.64 8.58
C LYS A 396 -60.70 20.94 8.39
N GLN A 397 -60.70 19.62 8.43
CA GLN A 397 -61.91 18.80 8.31
C GLN A 397 -62.66 18.61 9.66
N ASN A 398 -62.22 19.28 10.74
CA ASN A 398 -62.75 19.11 12.10
C ASN A 398 -62.66 17.66 12.65
N GLN A 399 -61.78 16.84 12.09
CA GLN A 399 -61.56 15.44 12.51
C GLN A 399 -60.53 15.39 13.64
N TRP A 400 -60.84 16.03 14.76
CA TRP A 400 -59.89 16.32 15.84
C TRP A 400 -59.24 15.08 16.47
N THR A 401 -59.96 13.95 16.59
CA THR A 401 -59.37 12.69 17.09
C THR A 401 -58.26 12.19 16.18
N LYS A 402 -58.46 12.29 14.86
CA LYS A 402 -57.44 11.88 13.87
C LYS A 402 -56.25 12.83 13.89
N ALA A 403 -56.49 14.14 13.99
CA ALA A 403 -55.44 15.14 14.08
C ALA A 403 -54.54 14.92 15.32
N VAL A 404 -55.14 14.70 16.50
CA VAL A 404 -54.39 14.41 17.73
C VAL A 404 -53.52 13.15 17.58
N ASN A 405 -54.06 12.08 17.01
CA ASN A 405 -53.30 10.85 16.80
C ASN A 405 -52.12 11.06 15.83
N LEU A 406 -52.32 11.82 14.74
CA LEU A 406 -51.26 12.12 13.77
C LEU A 406 -50.16 13.00 14.37
N TRP A 407 -50.50 14.01 15.17
CA TRP A 407 -49.49 14.84 15.87
C TRP A 407 -48.69 14.04 16.88
N GLN A 408 -49.33 13.13 17.63
CA GLN A 408 -48.63 12.21 18.52
C GLN A 408 -47.69 11.28 17.74
N GLU A 409 -48.10 10.79 16.57
CA GLU A 409 -47.25 9.98 15.69
C GLU A 409 -46.03 10.78 15.21
N VAL A 410 -46.19 12.05 14.83
CA VAL A 410 -45.08 12.95 14.46
C VAL A 410 -44.08 13.08 15.61
N ILE A 411 -44.53 13.36 16.83
CA ILE A 411 -43.65 13.51 17.99
C ILE A 411 -42.89 12.21 18.25
N ASN A 412 -43.57 11.06 18.18
CA ASN A 412 -42.93 9.76 18.35
C ASN A 412 -41.87 9.50 17.27
N LEU A 413 -42.16 9.82 16.01
CA LEU A 413 -41.21 9.69 14.90
C LEU A 413 -39.98 10.56 15.10
N THR A 414 -40.16 11.83 15.49
CA THR A 414 -39.03 12.75 15.74
C THR A 414 -38.07 12.24 16.81
N GLY A 415 -38.55 11.49 17.80
CA GLY A 415 -37.71 10.86 18.83
C GLY A 415 -36.82 9.72 18.33
N THR A 416 -36.95 9.28 17.07
CA THR A 416 -36.16 8.18 16.50
C THR A 416 -34.97 8.65 15.64
N ILE A 417 -34.75 9.96 15.52
CA ILE A 417 -33.64 10.53 14.74
C ILE A 417 -32.29 10.08 15.31
N PRO A 418 -31.38 9.52 14.48
CA PRO A 418 -30.02 9.24 14.91
C PRO A 418 -29.31 10.49 15.48
N PRO A 419 -28.62 10.37 16.63
CA PRO A 419 -28.01 11.52 17.32
C PRO A 419 -26.88 12.19 16.54
N ASP A 420 -26.25 11.44 15.62
CA ASP A 420 -25.13 11.91 14.81
C ASP A 420 -25.57 12.43 13.43
N SER A 421 -26.87 12.50 13.14
CA SER A 421 -27.37 13.03 11.86
C SER A 421 -27.23 14.55 11.80
N TRP A 422 -26.91 15.07 10.60
CA TRP A 422 -26.93 16.51 10.32
C TRP A 422 -28.33 17.13 10.39
N LEU A 423 -29.39 16.33 10.31
CA LEU A 423 -30.78 16.79 10.35
C LEU A 423 -31.36 16.87 11.77
N LYS A 424 -30.58 16.51 12.80
CA LYS A 424 -31.04 16.47 14.19
C LYS A 424 -31.69 17.78 14.64
N ASP A 425 -31.03 18.92 14.41
CA ASP A 425 -31.53 20.22 14.86
C ASP A 425 -32.80 20.64 14.10
N GLU A 426 -32.88 20.30 12.81
CA GLU A 426 -34.06 20.57 12.00
C GLU A 426 -35.27 19.73 12.46
N ILE A 427 -35.05 18.43 12.74
CA ILE A 427 -36.09 17.53 13.24
C ILE A 427 -36.53 17.90 14.66
N GLU A 428 -35.61 18.35 15.52
CA GLU A 428 -35.97 18.83 16.87
C GLU A 428 -36.84 20.09 16.79
N LYS A 429 -36.60 20.97 15.81
CA LYS A 429 -37.49 22.11 15.55
C LYS A 429 -38.89 21.65 15.11
N GLN A 430 -38.97 20.65 14.22
CA GLN A 430 -40.26 20.07 13.79
C GLN A 430 -41.01 19.40 14.95
N LYS A 431 -40.29 18.76 15.88
CA LYS A 431 -40.88 18.21 17.11
C LYS A 431 -41.53 19.29 17.96
N ASN A 432 -40.82 20.38 18.23
CA ASN A 432 -41.37 21.50 19.00
C ASN A 432 -42.61 22.12 18.32
N GLU A 433 -42.62 22.21 16.98
CA GLU A 433 -43.80 22.65 16.24
C GLU A 433 -44.98 21.67 16.42
N ALA A 434 -44.72 20.38 16.30
CA ALA A 434 -45.73 19.33 16.45
C ALA A 434 -46.31 19.28 17.88
N GLU A 435 -45.49 19.49 18.91
CA GLU A 435 -45.94 19.58 20.31
C GLU A 435 -46.92 20.75 20.51
N GLY A 436 -46.61 21.92 19.97
CA GLY A 436 -47.53 23.06 20.01
C GLY A 436 -48.83 22.82 19.24
N LYS A 437 -48.77 22.12 18.11
CA LYS A 437 -49.96 21.74 17.33
C LYS A 437 -50.81 20.67 18.03
N LEU A 438 -50.17 19.72 18.70
CA LEU A 438 -50.86 18.70 19.49
C LEU A 438 -51.71 19.34 20.59
N GLU A 439 -51.16 20.32 21.32
CA GLU A 439 -51.89 21.03 22.37
C GLU A 439 -53.16 21.72 21.84
N ILE A 440 -53.04 22.39 20.68
CA ILE A 440 -54.17 23.04 20.00
C ILE A 440 -55.23 21.99 19.61
N ALA A 441 -54.81 20.88 18.98
CA ALA A 441 -55.71 19.82 18.53
C ALA A 441 -56.43 19.13 19.71
N GLN A 442 -55.74 18.89 20.83
CA GLN A 442 -56.33 18.33 22.05
C GLN A 442 -57.38 19.27 22.65
N GLY A 443 -57.11 20.57 22.70
CA GLY A 443 -58.07 21.58 23.12
C GLY A 443 -59.34 21.58 22.24
N ALA A 444 -59.16 21.52 20.92
CA ALA A 444 -60.27 21.46 19.97
C ALA A 444 -61.07 20.14 20.04
N LEU A 445 -60.39 19.01 20.26
CA LEU A 445 -61.03 17.71 20.50
C LEU A 445 -61.92 17.73 21.74
N LYS A 446 -61.42 18.29 22.86
CA LYS A 446 -62.20 18.41 24.10
C LYS A 446 -63.48 19.21 23.88
N LYS A 447 -63.41 20.30 23.10
CA LYS A 447 -64.59 21.06 22.70
C LYS A 447 -65.52 20.24 21.80
N ALA A 448 -64.99 19.51 20.83
CA ALA A 448 -65.77 18.68 19.92
C ALA A 448 -66.55 17.55 20.63
N VAL A 449 -65.90 16.85 21.56
CA VAL A 449 -66.55 15.81 22.39
C VAL A 449 -67.69 16.41 23.21
N LYS A 450 -67.43 17.53 23.89
CA LYS A 450 -68.44 18.27 24.65
C LYS A 450 -69.66 18.65 23.79
N ARG A 451 -69.43 19.12 22.56
CA ARG A 451 -70.53 19.44 21.62
C ARG A 451 -71.36 18.21 21.26
N GLU A 452 -70.74 17.04 21.05
CA GLU A 452 -71.51 15.82 20.75
C GLU A 452 -72.27 15.26 21.95
N GLU A 453 -71.74 15.39 23.17
CA GLU A 453 -72.48 15.05 24.38
C GLU A 453 -73.73 15.93 24.54
N ILE A 454 -73.61 17.24 24.30
CA ILE A 454 -74.75 18.18 24.30
C ILE A 454 -75.76 17.78 23.24
N LYS A 455 -75.33 17.55 21.98
CA LYS A 455 -76.22 17.13 20.89
C LYS A 455 -76.96 15.84 21.23
N THR A 456 -76.28 14.87 21.83
CA THR A 456 -76.89 13.61 22.27
C THR A 456 -77.98 13.86 23.31
N LYS A 457 -77.71 14.70 24.32
CA LYS A 457 -78.71 15.08 25.32
C LYS A 457 -79.87 15.88 24.75
N LEU A 458 -79.61 16.83 23.86
CA LEU A 458 -80.68 17.57 23.17
C LEU A 458 -81.50 16.67 22.25
N ARG A 459 -80.92 15.63 21.66
CA ARG A 459 -81.67 14.63 20.89
C ARG A 459 -82.64 13.86 21.78
N GLU A 460 -82.18 13.41 22.94
CA GLU A 460 -83.05 12.75 23.95
C GLU A 460 -84.22 13.66 24.37
N ILE A 461 -83.95 14.95 24.60
CA ILE A 461 -84.97 15.92 25.03
C ILE A 461 -85.93 16.29 23.89
N CYS A 462 -85.41 16.56 22.69
CA CYS A 462 -86.20 17.09 21.58
C CYS A 462 -86.98 16.01 20.80
N GLN A 463 -86.70 14.72 21.00
CA GLN A 463 -87.23 13.62 20.18
C GLN A 463 -87.92 12.50 20.99
N SER A 464 -88.27 12.71 22.26
CA SER A 464 -89.00 11.70 23.04
C SER A 464 -90.48 11.64 22.63
N SER A 465 -90.86 10.67 21.79
CA SER A 465 -92.21 10.35 21.26
C SER A 465 -92.83 11.32 20.24
N GLU A 466 -92.63 12.63 20.37
CA GLU A 466 -93.01 13.66 19.39
C GLU A 466 -91.89 14.69 19.28
N LYS A 467 -91.78 15.40 18.15
CA LYS A 467 -90.70 16.36 17.92
C LYS A 467 -90.99 17.68 18.66
N ILE A 468 -90.33 17.87 19.80
CA ILE A 468 -90.48 19.04 20.68
C ILE A 468 -89.68 20.24 20.16
N CYS A 469 -88.46 20.00 19.65
CA CYS A 469 -87.56 21.06 19.24
C CYS A 469 -86.58 20.67 18.12
N SER A 470 -85.97 21.69 17.54
CA SER A 470 -84.70 21.58 16.80
C SER A 470 -83.62 22.39 17.53
N TYR A 471 -82.34 22.14 17.23
CA TYR A 471 -81.26 22.79 17.95
C TYR A 471 -80.01 23.03 17.10
N THR A 472 -79.22 24.02 17.50
CA THR A 472 -77.84 24.20 17.06
C THR A 472 -76.92 24.32 18.27
N VAL A 473 -75.72 23.77 18.16
CA VAL A 473 -74.72 23.76 19.23
C VAL A 473 -73.43 24.38 18.69
N SER A 474 -73.04 25.52 19.25
CA SER A 474 -71.78 26.19 18.95
C SER A 474 -70.83 26.15 20.16
N ASP A 475 -69.66 26.79 20.04
CA ASP A 475 -68.71 26.92 21.15
C ASP A 475 -69.18 27.92 22.22
N SER A 476 -70.04 28.87 21.86
CA SER A 476 -70.44 29.99 22.72
C SER A 476 -71.89 29.92 23.18
N ASN A 477 -72.77 29.25 22.44
CA ASN A 477 -74.18 29.09 22.82
C ASN A 477 -74.82 27.83 22.23
N ILE A 478 -75.89 27.40 22.88
CA ILE A 478 -76.82 26.37 22.41
C ILE A 478 -78.13 27.08 22.08
N LYS A 479 -78.62 26.94 20.85
CA LYS A 479 -79.93 27.49 20.47
C LYS A 479 -80.92 26.37 20.29
N VAL A 480 -82.04 26.45 21.00
CA VAL A 480 -83.15 25.50 20.92
C VAL A 480 -84.36 26.22 20.35
N TYR A 481 -84.97 25.65 19.33
CA TYR A 481 -86.16 26.18 18.66
C TYR A 481 -87.31 25.23 18.91
N LEU A 482 -88.31 25.69 19.66
CA LEU A 482 -89.53 24.92 19.92
C LEU A 482 -90.35 24.80 18.62
N THR A 483 -90.96 23.64 18.40
CA THR A 483 -91.81 23.40 17.22
C THR A 483 -93.20 24.03 17.38
N ASP A 484 -93.84 24.37 16.27
CA ASP A 484 -95.21 24.89 16.27
C ASP A 484 -96.19 23.87 16.89
N GLU A 485 -96.01 22.59 16.55
CA GLU A 485 -96.85 21.51 17.06
C GLU A 485 -96.76 21.39 18.58
N TYR A 486 -95.54 21.51 19.13
CA TYR A 486 -95.34 21.46 20.57
C TYR A 486 -95.99 22.64 21.29
N ILE A 487 -95.81 23.87 20.79
CA ILE A 487 -96.42 25.07 21.39
C ILE A 487 -97.96 25.02 21.30
N GLN A 488 -98.52 24.60 20.17
CA GLN A 488 -99.97 24.44 20.01
C GLN A 488 -100.53 23.36 20.93
N LYS A 489 -99.82 22.25 21.13
CA LYS A 489 -100.23 21.19 22.05
C LYS A 489 -100.25 21.67 23.50
N ILE A 490 -99.20 22.38 23.95
CA ILE A 490 -99.17 22.96 25.29
C ILE A 490 -100.31 23.98 25.47
N THR A 491 -100.54 24.86 24.48
CA THR A 491 -101.58 25.90 24.54
C THR A 491 -103.00 25.33 24.51
N SER A 492 -103.26 24.33 23.67
CA SER A 492 -104.58 23.68 23.57
C SER A 492 -104.90 22.88 24.82
N LEU A 493 -103.93 22.17 25.38
CA LEU A 493 -104.10 21.41 26.62
C LEU A 493 -104.31 22.33 27.83
N SER A 494 -103.63 23.49 27.91
CA SER A 494 -103.85 24.46 29.00
C SER A 494 -105.24 25.10 28.95
N VAL A 495 -105.74 25.42 27.75
CA VAL A 495 -107.11 25.96 27.58
C VAL A 495 -108.17 24.89 27.93
N MET A 496 -107.93 23.62 27.59
CA MET A 496 -108.85 22.53 27.92
C MET A 496 -108.89 22.20 29.42
N SER A 497 -107.77 22.29 30.15
CA SER A 497 -107.76 22.09 31.61
C SER A 497 -108.55 23.16 32.35
N ASP A 498 -108.42 24.44 31.93
CA ASP A 498 -109.14 25.58 32.51
C ASP A 498 -110.67 25.44 32.36
N LEU A 499 -111.12 24.85 31.24
CA LEU A 499 -112.54 24.64 30.95
C LEU A 499 -113.15 23.41 31.64
N THR A 500 -112.33 22.40 31.97
CA THR A 500 -112.80 21.09 32.48
C THR A 500 -112.55 20.87 33.98
N ASN A 501 -111.88 21.80 34.66
CA ASN A 501 -111.47 21.68 36.07
C ASN A 501 -110.65 20.39 36.35
N ASN A 502 -109.95 19.89 35.32
CA ASN A 502 -109.21 18.63 35.36
C ASN A 502 -107.78 18.85 35.87
N ASN A 503 -107.67 19.02 37.19
CA ASN A 503 -106.43 19.31 37.91
C ASN A 503 -105.30 18.29 37.66
N GLU A 504 -105.60 17.07 37.20
CA GLU A 504 -104.58 16.04 36.93
C GLU A 504 -103.89 16.24 35.56
N GLN A 505 -104.61 16.68 34.52
CA GLN A 505 -104.01 16.96 33.21
C GLN A 505 -103.13 18.22 33.25
N GLU A 506 -103.57 19.26 33.97
CA GLU A 506 -102.79 20.48 34.18
C GLU A 506 -101.46 20.19 34.90
N LYS A 507 -101.50 19.38 35.97
CA LYS A 507 -100.29 18.93 36.69
C LYS A 507 -99.34 18.15 35.79
N GLN A 508 -99.84 17.30 34.89
CA GLN A 508 -99.01 16.53 33.96
C GLN A 508 -98.26 17.44 32.97
N ILE A 509 -98.92 18.48 32.46
CA ILE A 509 -98.32 19.47 31.55
C ILE A 509 -97.28 20.31 32.27
N ILE A 510 -97.60 20.85 33.45
CA ILE A 510 -96.67 21.62 34.28
C ILE A 510 -95.45 20.77 34.64
N ASN A 511 -95.65 19.51 35.02
CA ASN A 511 -94.55 18.60 35.34
C ASN A 511 -93.68 18.31 34.11
N HIS A 512 -94.28 18.16 32.92
CA HIS A 512 -93.54 17.99 31.67
C HIS A 512 -92.70 19.24 31.32
N ILE A 513 -93.30 20.44 31.36
CA ILE A 513 -92.60 21.70 31.10
C ILE A 513 -91.45 21.87 32.09
N ASN A 514 -91.71 21.71 33.39
CA ASN A 514 -90.69 21.81 34.44
C ASN A 514 -89.55 20.81 34.22
N GLN A 515 -89.84 19.59 33.76
CA GLN A 515 -88.82 18.59 33.45
C GLN A 515 -87.95 19.02 32.25
N VAL A 516 -88.56 19.56 31.20
CA VAL A 516 -87.85 20.07 30.01
C VAL A 516 -87.00 21.28 30.38
N GLU A 517 -87.52 22.22 31.15
CA GLU A 517 -86.76 23.38 31.66
C GLU A 517 -85.57 22.96 32.53
N LYS A 518 -85.78 22.02 33.48
CA LYS A 518 -84.69 21.44 34.29
C LYS A 518 -83.61 20.78 33.44
N ASN A 519 -83.99 20.13 32.34
CA ASN A 519 -83.02 19.51 31.43
C ASN A 519 -82.16 20.58 30.72
N TYR A 520 -82.74 21.71 30.30
CA TYR A 520 -81.98 22.81 29.70
C TYR A 520 -81.09 23.53 30.71
N GLN A 521 -81.57 23.76 31.94
CA GLN A 521 -80.77 24.26 33.05
C GLN A 521 -79.58 23.33 33.34
N TYR A 522 -79.83 22.02 33.41
CA TYR A 522 -78.78 21.01 33.61
C TYR A 522 -77.72 21.06 32.51
N ILE A 523 -78.15 21.11 31.24
CA ILE A 523 -77.22 21.23 30.10
C ILE A 523 -76.38 22.51 30.25
N SER A 524 -77.00 23.64 30.55
CA SER A 524 -76.29 24.91 30.70
C SER A 524 -75.28 24.89 31.84
N SER A 525 -75.68 24.41 33.02
CA SER A 525 -74.80 24.33 34.19
C SER A 525 -73.69 23.30 34.02
N LYS A 526 -74.01 22.10 33.54
CA LYS A 526 -73.02 21.02 33.35
C LYS A 526 -71.96 21.40 32.34
N TYR A 527 -72.39 21.93 31.19
CA TYR A 527 -71.47 22.23 30.10
C TYR A 527 -71.01 23.69 30.12
N GLN A 528 -71.43 24.54 31.05
CA GLN A 528 -71.02 25.94 31.12
C GLN A 528 -71.17 26.68 29.77
N ILE A 529 -72.27 26.39 29.06
CA ILE A 529 -72.62 27.04 27.79
C ILE A 529 -74.07 27.54 27.93
N PRO A 530 -74.36 28.81 27.64
CA PRO A 530 -75.72 29.31 27.74
C PRO A 530 -76.65 28.58 26.75
N VAL A 531 -77.86 28.29 27.21
CA VAL A 531 -78.93 27.68 26.41
C VAL A 531 -80.01 28.73 26.15
N GLU A 532 -80.16 29.11 24.90
CA GLU A 532 -81.15 30.08 24.39
C GLU A 532 -82.36 29.34 23.83
N ILE A 533 -83.56 29.63 24.35
CA ILE A 533 -84.82 29.03 23.91
C ILE A 533 -85.59 30.02 23.05
N TYR A 534 -85.96 29.58 21.84
CA TYR A 534 -86.68 30.36 20.86
C TYR A 534 -88.06 29.75 20.59
N ASN A 535 -89.05 30.60 20.37
CA ASN A 535 -90.37 30.19 19.89
C ASN A 535 -90.31 29.83 18.39
N PRO A 536 -91.40 29.30 17.81
CA PRO A 536 -91.43 28.96 16.39
C PRO A 536 -91.21 30.17 15.46
N GLN A 537 -91.52 31.39 15.92
CA GLN A 537 -91.24 32.64 15.21
C GLN A 537 -89.78 33.14 15.41
N GLN A 538 -88.89 32.30 15.94
CA GLN A 538 -87.49 32.62 16.24
C GLN A 538 -87.29 33.80 17.20
N LYS A 539 -88.30 34.12 18.00
CA LYS A 539 -88.19 35.09 19.09
C LYS A 539 -87.67 34.39 20.34
N LEU A 540 -86.63 34.95 20.93
CA LEU A 540 -86.05 34.47 22.18
C LEU A 540 -87.12 34.56 23.29
N ILE A 541 -87.35 33.44 23.98
CA ILE A 541 -88.28 33.32 25.10
C ILE A 541 -87.52 33.29 26.43
N MET A 542 -86.40 32.56 26.48
CA MET A 542 -85.67 32.32 27.71
C MET A 542 -84.18 32.08 27.44
N ILE A 543 -83.33 32.48 28.38
CA ILE A 543 -81.91 32.14 28.40
C ILE A 543 -81.61 31.45 29.74
N TYR A 544 -81.04 30.26 29.67
CA TYR A 544 -80.40 29.63 30.80
C TYR A 544 -78.91 29.93 30.73
N ASN A 545 -78.42 30.73 31.68
CA ASN A 545 -77.00 31.00 31.82
C ASN A 545 -76.35 29.97 32.73
N SER A 546 -75.08 29.68 32.48
CA SER A 546 -74.26 28.95 33.43
C SER A 546 -74.03 29.83 34.65
N TYR A 547 -74.68 29.53 35.76
CA TYR A 547 -74.34 30.13 37.05
C TYR A 547 -73.13 29.37 37.62
N LEU A 548 -72.12 30.12 38.06
CA LEU A 548 -70.94 29.62 38.77
C LEU A 548 -71.33 28.86 40.04
#